data_AF-A0A0P7DNS5-F1
#
_entry.id   AF-A0A0P7DNS5-F1
#
_cell.length_a   1.000
_cell.length_b   1.000
_cell.length_c   1.000
_cell.angle_alpha   90.00
_cell.angle_beta   90.00
_cell.angle_gamma   90.00
#
_symmetry.space_group_name_H-M   'P 1'
#
loop_
_entity.id
_entity.type
_entity.pdbx_description
1 polymer ?
#
loop_
_entity_poly.entity_id
_entity_poly.type
_entity_poly.pdbx_seq_one_letter_code
_entity_poly.pdbx_strand_id
1 'polypeptide(L)'
;MNVDDIYNSVAQNMLVNIGRQEWSKAVIEVEYYGDDALKMKGGFHQKNTDFTSFKFRNFDRKIVNDFQQLHEITTENDSNKWNRAVFYLKPTGEFNIDFSWDQELADEIEWLNDE
;
A
#
# COMPACT_ATOMS: atom_id res chain seq x y z
N MET A 1 -8.87 11.16 -10.56
CA MET A 1 -8.40 10.99 -9.18
C MET A 1 -6.95 11.45 -9.11
N ASN A 2 -6.52 12.06 -8.01
CA ASN A 2 -5.11 12.41 -7.80
C ASN A 2 -4.50 11.45 -6.78
N VAL A 3 -3.18 11.31 -6.81
CA VAL A 3 -2.42 10.51 -5.84
C VAL A 3 -2.75 10.88 -4.39
N ASP A 4 -2.99 12.16 -4.12
CA ASP A 4 -3.37 12.66 -2.78
C ASP A 4 -4.72 12.12 -2.29
N ASP A 5 -5.69 11.95 -3.21
CA ASP A 5 -7.02 11.40 -2.91
C ASP A 5 -6.92 9.92 -2.52
N ILE A 6 -6.09 9.17 -3.27
CA ILE A 6 -5.74 7.78 -2.98
C ILE A 6 -5.08 7.68 -1.60
N TYR A 7 -4.13 8.57 -1.30
CA TYR A 7 -3.44 8.59 -0.01
C TYR A 7 -4.41 8.87 1.14
N ASN A 8 -5.33 9.82 0.95
CA ASN A 8 -6.36 10.12 1.93
C ASN A 8 -7.28 8.92 2.16
N SER A 9 -7.73 8.27 1.08
CA SER A 9 -8.57 7.05 1.13
C SER A 9 -7.87 5.92 1.90
N VAL A 10 -6.60 5.66 1.59
CA VAL A 10 -5.77 4.66 2.28
C VAL A 10 -5.60 5.01 3.76
N ALA A 11 -5.25 6.26 4.07
CA ALA A 11 -5.06 6.72 5.45
C ALA A 11 -6.36 6.64 6.27
N GLN A 12 -7.50 7.03 5.70
CA GLN A 12 -8.81 6.89 6.32
C GLN A 12 -9.12 5.42 6.60
N ASN A 13 -8.90 4.52 5.64
CA ASN A 13 -9.11 3.09 5.87
C ASN A 13 -8.18 2.53 6.95
N MET A 14 -6.91 2.95 6.99
CA MET A 14 -6.00 2.60 8.09
C MET A 14 -6.60 3.05 9.42
N LEU A 15 -6.97 4.33 9.56
CA LEU A 15 -7.51 4.89 10.78
C LEU A 15 -8.81 4.20 11.23
N VAL A 16 -9.69 3.85 10.30
CA VAL A 16 -10.92 3.09 10.58
C VAL A 16 -10.59 1.70 11.11
N ASN A 17 -9.58 1.03 10.55
CA ASN A 17 -9.15 -0.31 10.98
C ASN A 17 -8.40 -0.27 12.32
N ILE A 18 -7.62 0.79 12.58
CA ILE A 18 -6.99 1.03 13.88
C ILE A 18 -8.06 1.44 14.91
N GLY A 19 -9.11 2.16 14.53
CA GLY A 19 -10.13 2.63 15.46
C GLY A 19 -9.55 3.54 16.56
N ARG A 20 -10.04 3.40 17.79
CA ARG A 20 -9.64 4.24 18.95
C ARG A 20 -8.37 3.74 19.68
N GLN A 21 -7.58 2.88 19.05
CA GLN A 21 -6.40 2.27 19.65
C GLN A 21 -5.24 3.28 19.69
N GLU A 22 -4.36 3.20 20.69
CA GLU A 22 -3.10 3.94 20.68
C GLU A 22 -2.07 3.24 19.79
N TRP A 23 -1.70 3.90 18.70
CA TRP A 23 -0.72 3.43 17.73
C TRP A 23 0.41 4.44 17.56
N SER A 24 1.61 3.95 17.24
CA SER A 24 2.81 4.77 17.06
C SER A 24 3.23 4.88 15.60
N LYS A 25 3.00 3.83 14.81
CA LYS A 25 3.34 3.80 13.39
C LYS A 25 2.42 2.84 12.66
N ALA A 26 1.91 3.24 11.51
CA ALA A 26 1.19 2.39 10.58
C ALA A 26 2.01 2.24 9.30
N VAL A 27 1.97 1.05 8.72
CA VAL A 27 2.66 0.73 7.48
C VAL A 27 1.77 -0.14 6.60
N ILE A 28 1.68 0.20 5.31
CA ILE A 28 1.12 -0.68 4.28
C ILE A 28 2.17 -0.86 3.20
N GLU A 29 2.50 -2.09 2.91
CA GLU A 29 3.28 -2.50 1.76
C GLU A 29 2.34 -3.04 0.68
N VAL A 30 2.55 -2.57 -0.54
CA VAL A 30 1.83 -2.99 -1.73
C VAL A 30 2.84 -3.57 -2.70
N GLU A 31 2.60 -4.79 -3.12
CA GLU A 31 3.39 -5.52 -4.10
C GLU A 31 2.50 -5.69 -5.33
N TYR A 32 2.92 -5.16 -6.46
CA TYR A 32 2.21 -5.24 -7.73
C TYR A 32 2.71 -6.45 -8.50
N TYR A 33 1.81 -7.39 -8.80
CA TYR A 33 2.12 -8.69 -9.39
C TYR A 33 1.81 -8.78 -10.90
N GLY A 34 1.57 -7.66 -11.58
CA GLY A 34 1.15 -7.67 -12.99
C GLY A 34 -0.29 -8.15 -13.19
N ASP A 35 -0.83 -7.95 -14.39
CA ASP A 35 -2.20 -8.37 -14.78
C ASP A 35 -3.29 -8.00 -13.77
N ASP A 36 -3.30 -6.74 -13.32
CA ASP A 36 -4.28 -6.21 -12.35
C ASP A 36 -4.14 -6.80 -10.91
N ALA A 37 -3.29 -7.80 -10.72
CA ALA A 37 -3.04 -8.45 -9.45
C ALA A 37 -2.10 -7.60 -8.58
N LEU A 38 -2.57 -7.25 -7.39
CA LEU A 38 -1.74 -6.62 -6.37
C LEU A 38 -1.99 -7.28 -5.02
N LYS A 39 -0.93 -7.36 -4.24
CA LYS A 39 -0.95 -7.86 -2.88
C LYS A 39 -0.70 -6.70 -1.95
N MET A 40 -1.56 -6.60 -0.95
CA MET A 40 -1.42 -5.60 0.08
C MET A 40 -1.20 -6.30 1.40
N LYS A 41 -0.15 -5.90 2.11
CA LYS A 41 0.14 -6.37 3.46
C LYS A 41 0.53 -5.18 4.31
N GLY A 42 0.22 -5.21 5.58
CA GLY A 42 0.38 -4.02 6.39
C GLY A 42 -0.19 -4.20 7.77
N GLY A 43 0.08 -3.21 8.61
CA GLY A 43 -0.34 -3.22 9.99
C GLY A 43 0.16 -1.98 10.71
N PHE A 44 -0.03 -1.98 12.01
CA PHE A 44 0.34 -0.88 12.86
C PHE A 44 1.03 -1.39 14.13
N HIS A 45 2.01 -0.63 14.58
CA HIS A 45 2.64 -0.81 15.87
C HIS A 45 1.85 -0.06 16.93
N GLN A 46 1.43 -0.78 17.96
CA GLN A 46 0.85 -0.20 19.15
C GLN A 46 1.96 0.17 20.12
N LYS A 47 1.69 1.16 20.99
CA LYS A 47 2.69 1.70 21.93
C LYS A 47 3.23 0.65 22.92
N ASN A 48 2.47 -0.42 23.17
CA ASN A 48 2.75 -1.45 24.17
C ASN A 48 2.54 -2.89 23.66
N THR A 49 2.38 -3.09 22.35
CA THR A 49 2.06 -4.41 21.76
C THR A 49 2.89 -4.65 20.50
N ASP A 50 3.11 -5.92 20.18
CA ASP A 50 3.62 -6.36 18.88
C ASP A 50 2.82 -5.82 17.69
N PHE A 51 3.47 -5.84 16.52
CA PHE A 51 2.89 -5.43 15.25
C PHE A 51 1.55 -6.11 14.99
N THR A 52 0.50 -5.30 14.84
CA THR A 52 -0.84 -5.78 14.54
C THR A 52 -1.12 -5.63 13.06
N SER A 53 -1.37 -6.75 12.37
CA SER A 53 -1.70 -6.74 10.95
C SER A 53 -3.09 -6.14 10.68
N PHE A 54 -3.19 -5.41 9.58
CA PHE A 54 -4.45 -4.87 9.11
C PHE A 54 -5.36 -5.96 8.56
N LYS A 55 -6.65 -5.86 8.89
CA LYS A 55 -7.67 -6.70 8.27
C LYS A 55 -8.08 -6.08 6.94
N PHE A 56 -7.40 -6.43 5.85
CA PHE A 56 -7.73 -5.97 4.48
C PHE A 56 -9.16 -6.32 4.06
N ARG A 57 -9.77 -7.35 4.67
CA ARG A 57 -11.21 -7.63 4.49
C ARG A 57 -12.12 -6.48 4.93
N ASN A 58 -11.65 -5.63 5.84
CA ASN A 58 -12.37 -4.46 6.34
C ASN A 58 -12.04 -3.18 5.55
N PHE A 59 -11.10 -3.25 4.61
CA PHE A 59 -10.83 -2.15 3.70
C PHE A 59 -11.90 -2.11 2.60
N ASP A 60 -12.11 -0.91 2.08
CA ASP A 60 -13.01 -0.72 0.95
C ASP A 60 -12.46 -1.46 -0.28
N ARG A 61 -13.34 -2.13 -1.05
CA ARG A 61 -12.93 -2.84 -2.27
C ARG A 61 -12.35 -1.90 -3.32
N LYS A 62 -12.68 -0.60 -3.24
CA LYS A 62 -12.10 0.43 -4.11
C LYS A 62 -10.60 0.61 -3.91
N ILE A 63 -10.03 0.16 -2.79
CA ILE A 63 -8.60 0.34 -2.54
C ILE A 63 -7.73 -0.32 -3.61
N VAL A 64 -8.17 -1.45 -4.18
CA VAL A 64 -7.47 -2.12 -5.28
C VAL A 64 -7.43 -1.21 -6.52
N ASN A 65 -8.58 -0.62 -6.86
CA ASN A 65 -8.70 0.35 -7.94
C ASN A 65 -7.88 1.63 -7.66
N ASP A 66 -7.87 2.10 -6.41
CA ASP A 66 -7.04 3.25 -5.99
C ASP A 66 -5.55 2.97 -6.23
N PHE A 67 -5.07 1.76 -5.89
CA PHE A 67 -3.68 1.36 -6.13
C PHE A 67 -3.34 1.16 -7.61
N GLN A 68 -4.26 0.64 -8.41
CA GLN A 68 -4.09 0.56 -9.87
C GLN A 68 -4.00 1.95 -10.49
N GLN A 69 -4.90 2.85 -10.12
CA GLN A 69 -4.85 4.25 -10.54
C GLN A 69 -3.55 4.92 -10.07
N LEU A 70 -3.08 4.62 -8.85
CA LEU A 70 -1.81 5.12 -8.36
C LEU A 70 -0.66 4.65 -9.25
N HIS A 71 -0.62 3.35 -9.56
CA HIS A 71 0.39 2.75 -10.42
C HIS A 71 0.36 3.39 -11.82
N GLU A 72 -0.82 3.56 -12.41
CA GLU A 72 -1.01 4.24 -13.69
C GLU A 72 -0.48 5.68 -13.65
N ILE A 73 -0.88 6.50 -12.66
CA ILE A 73 -0.46 7.91 -12.55
C ILE A 73 1.06 8.05 -12.33
N THR A 74 1.64 7.17 -11.51
CA THR A 74 3.09 7.22 -11.19
C THR A 74 3.96 6.66 -12.30
N THR A 75 3.44 5.70 -13.07
CA THR A 75 4.12 5.07 -14.21
C THR A 75 3.92 5.86 -15.50
N GLU A 76 2.85 6.66 -15.63
CA GLU A 76 2.60 7.55 -16.78
C GLU A 76 3.71 8.59 -16.96
N ASN A 77 4.45 8.93 -15.89
CA ASN A 77 5.64 9.78 -15.96
C ASN A 77 6.92 9.04 -16.44
N ASP A 78 6.81 7.79 -16.93
CA ASP A 78 7.83 6.90 -17.52
C ASP A 78 9.11 6.64 -16.69
N SER A 79 9.31 7.38 -15.60
CA SER A 79 10.54 7.40 -14.81
C SER A 79 10.44 6.62 -13.50
N ASN A 80 9.25 6.19 -13.09
CA ASN A 80 9.02 5.49 -11.81
C ASN A 80 8.23 4.20 -12.04
N LYS A 81 8.86 3.24 -12.72
CA LYS A 81 8.40 1.85 -12.68
C LYS A 81 8.69 1.31 -11.30
N TRP A 82 7.63 0.97 -10.55
CA TRP A 82 7.73 0.31 -9.26
C TRP A 82 6.80 -0.90 -9.25
N ASN A 83 7.21 -1.93 -8.53
CA ASN A 83 6.39 -3.10 -8.23
C ASN A 83 6.26 -3.31 -6.72
N ARG A 84 6.94 -2.49 -5.91
CA ARG A 84 6.80 -2.45 -4.46
C ARG A 84 6.63 -1.01 -3.99
N ALA A 85 5.58 -0.74 -3.23
CA ALA A 85 5.36 0.56 -2.60
C ALA A 85 5.10 0.39 -1.12
N VAL A 86 5.76 1.21 -0.29
CA VAL A 86 5.61 1.18 1.16
C VAL A 86 5.09 2.52 1.66
N PHE A 87 3.87 2.49 2.18
CA PHE A 87 3.14 3.58 2.78
C PHE A 87 3.42 3.62 4.26
N TYR A 88 3.91 4.75 4.75
CA TYR A 88 4.15 5.00 6.15
C TYR A 88 3.25 6.12 6.63
N LEU A 89 2.50 5.86 7.68
CA LEU A 89 1.68 6.86 8.35
C LEU A 89 2.08 6.92 9.82
N LYS A 90 2.19 8.13 10.36
CA LYS A 90 2.40 8.39 11.78
C LYS A 90 1.20 9.12 12.38
N PRO A 91 0.93 8.96 13.68
CA PRO A 91 -0.17 9.66 14.36
C PRO A 91 0.04 11.19 14.40
N THR A 92 1.25 11.66 14.13
CA THR A 92 1.58 13.08 13.98
C THR A 92 1.04 13.70 12.69
N GLY A 93 0.48 12.90 11.77
CA GLY A 93 0.07 13.34 10.43
C GLY A 93 1.19 13.28 9.39
N GLU A 94 2.37 12.77 9.77
CA GLU A 94 3.45 12.54 8.81
C GLU A 94 3.15 11.30 7.98
N PHE A 95 3.03 11.50 6.67
CA PHE A 95 2.77 10.47 5.69
C PHE A 95 3.91 10.46 4.67
N ASN A 96 4.46 9.27 4.42
CA ASN A 96 5.54 9.06 3.46
C ASN A 96 5.25 7.83 2.62
N ILE A 97 5.69 7.86 1.37
CA ILE A 97 5.59 6.72 0.47
C ILE A 97 6.95 6.51 -0.14
N ASP A 98 7.38 5.26 -0.09
CA ASP A 98 8.60 4.82 -0.72
C ASP A 98 8.24 3.89 -1.88
N PHE A 99 8.64 4.25 -3.09
CA PHE A 99 8.46 3.42 -4.28
C PHE A 99 9.78 2.75 -4.60
N SER A 100 9.76 1.44 -4.73
CA SER A 100 10.94 0.62 -5.00
C SER A 100 10.64 -0.37 -6.12
N TRP A 101 11.67 -0.65 -6.92
CA TRP A 101 11.64 -1.72 -7.92
C TRP A 101 12.39 -2.94 -7.39
N ASP A 102 11.68 -4.03 -7.23
CA ASP A 102 12.15 -5.31 -6.74
C ASP A 102 12.28 -6.28 -7.93
N GLN A 103 13.49 -6.43 -8.45
CA GLN A 103 13.70 -7.24 -9.67
C GLN A 103 13.33 -8.71 -9.46
N GLU A 104 13.51 -9.26 -8.25
CA GLU A 104 13.12 -10.65 -7.95
C GLU A 104 11.60 -10.82 -8.02
N LEU A 105 10.84 -9.85 -7.49
CA LEU A 105 9.39 -9.85 -7.62
C LEU A 105 8.97 -9.73 -9.10
N ALA A 106 9.63 -8.88 -9.88
CA ALA A 106 9.35 -8.73 -11.31
C ALA A 106 9.58 -10.03 -12.10
N ASP A 107 10.68 -10.71 -11.84
CA ASP A 107 11.02 -11.99 -12.47
C ASP A 107 10.02 -13.09 -12.09
N GLU A 108 9.61 -13.14 -10.82
CA GLU A 108 8.56 -14.07 -10.33
C GLU A 108 7.21 -13.81 -11.03
N ILE A 109 6.87 -12.55 -11.28
CA ILE A 109 5.65 -12.14 -11.99
C ILE A 109 5.69 -12.58 -13.46
N GLU A 110 6.79 -12.32 -14.16
CA GLU A 110 6.96 -12.76 -15.55
C GLU A 110 6.87 -14.28 -15.64
N TRP A 111 7.47 -14.99 -14.69
CA TRP A 111 7.38 -16.45 -14.60
C TRP A 111 5.95 -16.95 -14.35
N LEU A 112 5.19 -16.29 -13.46
CA LEU A 112 3.79 -16.65 -13.16
C LEU A 112 2.82 -16.34 -14.31
N ASN A 113 3.14 -15.38 -15.18
CA ASN A 113 2.28 -15.00 -16.33
C ASN A 113 2.54 -15.84 -17.59
N ASP A 114 3.68 -16.55 -17.67
CA ASP A 114 4.03 -17.40 -18.82
C ASP A 114 3.44 -18.83 -18.73
N GLU A 115 2.71 -19.16 -17.66
CA GLU A 115 2.06 -20.47 -17.41
C GLU A 115 0.55 -20.48 -17.73
#